data_AF-G1LYT6-F1
#
_entry.id   AF-G1LYT6-F1
#
_cell.length_a   1.000
_cell.length_b   1.000
_cell.length_c   1.000
_cell.angle_alpha   90.00
_cell.angle_beta   90.00
_cell.angle_gamma   90.00
#
_symmetry.space_group_name_H-M   'P 1'
#
loop_
_entity.id
_entity.type
_entity.pdbx_description
1 polymer ?
#
loop_
_entity_poly.entity_id
_entity_poly.type
_entity_poly.pdbx_seq_one_letter_code
_entity_poly.pdbx_strand_id
1 'polypeptide(L)'
;MRGPGQADCAVAIGRPLGEVVTLHVLESSLSCSAGDVLLLWDRLTWRKTCGKLTGMTFSSKANTLVVRQRRVRPEGGLVLRYGSRPAPGTPHRDCDMQLFGPWGEIVSPSMSPNGSNSGGCRIFINVAPQARIAIHALVTDVGTGTGASYISIRDIHSLKTMTFRGQQALYWESEGSQAEMEFSQGFLEAHASLRGQYWTLQSRVQESWKRKEGG
;
A
#
# COMPACT_ATOMS: atom_id res chain seq x y z
N MET A 1 11.32 -18.54 -10.88
CA MET A 1 12.60 -18.25 -11.57
C MET A 1 13.24 -17.04 -10.91
N ARG A 2 14.20 -17.25 -9.99
CA ARG A 2 14.98 -16.18 -9.34
C ARG A 2 16.31 -16.06 -10.09
N GLY A 3 16.56 -14.90 -10.71
CA GLY A 3 17.86 -14.55 -11.28
C GLY A 3 18.91 -14.28 -10.18
N PRO A 4 20.17 -14.02 -10.56
CA PRO A 4 21.30 -13.97 -9.63
C PRO A 4 21.12 -12.88 -8.57
N GLY A 5 21.41 -13.25 -7.30
CA GLY A 5 21.73 -12.38 -6.16
C GLY A 5 21.20 -10.95 -6.17
N GLN A 6 19.90 -10.76 -5.87
CA GLN A 6 19.43 -9.40 -5.60
C GLN A 6 20.00 -8.94 -4.25
N ALA A 7 21.06 -8.14 -4.31
CA ALA A 7 21.64 -7.50 -3.14
C ALA A 7 20.68 -6.43 -2.56
N ASP A 8 19.65 -6.05 -3.32
CA ASP A 8 18.61 -5.10 -2.93
C ASP A 8 17.22 -5.77 -2.90
N CYS A 9 16.71 -6.02 -1.69
CA CYS A 9 15.42 -6.67 -1.46
C CYS A 9 14.48 -5.70 -0.74
N ALA A 10 13.20 -5.68 -1.12
CA ALA A 10 12.18 -4.90 -0.43
C ALA A 10 10.92 -5.75 -0.18
N VAL A 11 10.36 -5.64 1.02
CA VAL A 11 9.09 -6.26 1.41
C VAL A 11 8.16 -5.22 2.03
N ALA A 12 6.86 -5.33 1.78
CA ALA A 12 5.84 -4.54 2.45
C ALA A 12 5.13 -5.44 3.48
N ILE A 13 5.03 -4.96 4.71
CA ILE A 13 4.32 -5.61 5.81
C ILE A 13 3.05 -4.82 6.06
N GLY A 14 1.92 -5.51 6.03
CA GLY A 14 0.59 -4.96 6.27
C GLY A 14 -0.05 -5.55 7.52
N ARG A 15 -0.75 -4.71 8.29
CA ARG A 15 -1.56 -5.07 9.45
C ARG A 15 -2.97 -4.47 9.32
N PRO A 16 -3.96 -5.00 10.04
CA PRO A 16 -5.28 -4.38 10.14
C PRO A 16 -5.23 -2.89 10.45
N LEU A 17 -6.24 -2.16 9.99
CA LEU A 17 -6.43 -0.76 10.36
C LEU A 17 -6.57 -0.65 11.89
N GLY A 18 -6.08 0.46 12.45
CA GLY A 18 -6.04 0.66 13.90
C GLY A 18 -4.88 -0.04 14.61
N GLU A 19 -4.01 -0.75 13.88
CA GLU A 19 -2.76 -1.30 14.42
C GLU A 19 -1.54 -0.53 13.89
N VAL A 20 -0.42 -0.62 14.62
CA VAL A 20 0.92 -0.29 14.15
C VAL A 20 1.74 -1.56 14.00
N VAL A 21 2.68 -1.55 13.06
CA VAL A 21 3.65 -2.63 12.84
C VAL A 21 4.78 -2.49 13.84
N THR A 22 5.11 -3.58 14.53
CA THR A 22 6.33 -3.70 15.34
C THR A 22 7.30 -4.64 14.64
N LEU A 23 8.58 -4.28 14.65
CA LEU A 23 9.66 -5.01 14.00
C LEU A 23 10.80 -5.21 14.99
N HIS A 24 11.28 -6.44 15.10
CA HIS A 24 12.43 -6.82 15.91
C HIS A 24 13.48 -7.46 15.01
N VAL A 25 14.70 -6.96 15.05
CA VAL A 25 15.83 -7.57 14.32
C VAL A 25 16.44 -8.65 15.20
N LEU A 26 16.30 -9.91 14.77
CA LEU A 26 16.82 -11.06 15.49
C LEU A 26 18.30 -11.28 15.19
N GLU A 27 18.66 -11.16 13.91
CA GLU A 27 20.03 -11.36 13.43
C GLU A 27 20.32 -10.36 12.30
N SER A 28 21.57 -9.91 12.22
CA SER A 28 22.04 -9.00 11.18
C SER A 28 23.51 -9.26 10.88
N SER A 29 23.82 -9.44 9.60
CA SER A 29 25.19 -9.48 9.09
C SER A 29 25.53 -8.27 8.20
N LEU A 30 24.70 -7.22 8.20
CA LEU A 30 24.91 -6.02 7.39
C LEU A 30 26.20 -5.29 7.81
N SER A 31 26.98 -4.86 6.82
CA SER A 31 28.20 -4.09 7.02
C SER A 31 28.06 -2.65 6.53
N CYS A 32 28.00 -1.70 7.47
CA CYS A 32 28.01 -0.27 7.14
C CYS A 32 29.24 0.14 6.33
N SER A 33 30.42 -0.42 6.63
CA SER A 33 31.67 -0.10 5.95
C SER A 33 31.70 -0.64 4.52
N ALA A 34 31.01 -1.76 4.25
CA ALA A 34 30.79 -2.26 2.90
C ALA A 34 29.73 -1.45 2.12
N GLY A 35 28.98 -0.57 2.79
CA GLY A 35 27.90 0.21 2.18
C GLY A 35 26.51 -0.44 2.29
N ASP A 36 26.36 -1.49 3.10
CA ASP A 36 25.06 -2.12 3.34
C ASP A 36 24.17 -1.24 4.20
N VAL A 37 22.86 -1.22 3.91
CA VAL A 37 21.87 -0.40 4.61
C VAL A 37 20.52 -1.10 4.73
N LEU A 38 19.88 -0.87 5.87
CA LEU A 38 18.47 -1.16 6.12
C LEU A 38 17.67 0.14 6.06
N LEU A 39 16.62 0.13 5.25
CA LEU A 39 15.66 1.21 5.09
C LEU A 39 14.31 0.72 5.60
N LEU A 40 13.69 1.49 6.48
CA LEU A 40 12.38 1.24 7.06
C LEU A 40 11.53 2.47 6.80
N TRP A 41 10.35 2.33 6.22
CA TRP A 41 9.45 3.47 6.08
C TRP A 41 7.98 3.08 6.06
N ASP A 42 7.17 3.96 6.59
CA ASP A 42 5.72 3.96 6.43
C ASP A 42 5.30 5.29 5.77
N ARG A 43 4.00 5.59 5.77
CA ARG A 43 3.47 6.82 5.16
C ARG A 43 3.81 8.10 5.94
N LEU A 44 4.22 8.00 7.20
CA LEU A 44 4.45 9.11 8.13
C LEU A 44 5.92 9.23 8.56
N THR A 45 6.68 8.14 8.52
CA THR A 45 8.03 8.07 9.04
C THR A 45 8.94 7.25 8.14
N TRP A 46 10.21 7.59 8.15
CA TRP A 46 11.25 6.81 7.49
C TRP A 46 12.51 6.77 8.35
N ARG A 47 13.31 5.72 8.19
CA ARG A 47 14.56 5.50 8.90
C ARG A 47 15.54 4.73 8.01
N LYS A 48 16.77 5.22 7.92
CA LYS A 48 17.92 4.50 7.36
C LYS A 48 18.87 4.14 8.51
N THR A 49 19.30 2.88 8.56
CA THR A 49 20.22 2.39 9.60
C THR A 49 21.09 1.25 9.07
N CYS A 50 22.19 0.96 9.75
CA CYS A 50 23.08 -0.16 9.42
C CYS A 50 23.87 -0.67 10.64
N GLY A 51 24.09 0.16 11.66
CA GLY A 51 24.90 -0.19 12.84
C GLY A 51 24.07 -0.68 14.03
N LYS A 52 24.59 -1.68 14.77
CA LYS A 52 23.98 -2.27 15.97
C LYS A 52 22.51 -2.70 15.75
N LEU A 53 22.27 -3.44 14.67
CA LEU A 53 20.92 -3.85 14.28
C LEU A 53 20.40 -5.02 15.11
N THR A 54 21.22 -6.01 15.46
CA THR A 54 20.79 -7.15 16.28
C THR A 54 20.19 -6.65 17.61
N GLY A 55 18.96 -7.07 17.93
CA GLY A 55 18.20 -6.63 19.10
C GLY A 55 17.47 -5.29 18.91
N MET A 56 17.67 -4.58 17.79
CA MET A 56 16.95 -3.34 17.51
C MET A 56 15.45 -3.60 17.35
N THR A 57 14.65 -2.72 17.94
CA THR A 57 13.20 -2.68 17.78
C THR A 57 12.78 -1.42 17.03
N PHE A 58 11.81 -1.55 16.14
CA PHE A 58 11.18 -0.44 15.43
C PHE A 58 9.66 -0.56 15.53
N SER A 59 8.98 0.57 15.72
CA SER A 59 7.52 0.65 15.63
C SER A 59 7.17 1.68 14.58
N SER A 60 6.32 1.29 13.64
CA SER A 60 5.75 2.23 12.67
C SER A 60 4.76 3.17 13.34
N LYS A 61 4.36 4.22 12.61
CA LYS A 61 3.25 5.11 12.95
C LYS A 61 1.97 4.81 12.18
N ALA A 62 2.02 3.83 11.26
CA ALA A 62 0.89 3.36 10.48
C ALA A 62 0.81 1.82 10.49
N ASN A 63 -0.29 1.27 9.99
CA ASN A 63 -0.53 -0.17 9.89
C ASN A 63 0.28 -0.86 8.78
N THR A 64 1.10 -0.11 8.03
CA THR A 64 1.94 -0.65 6.96
C THR A 64 3.38 -0.21 7.15
N LEU A 65 4.34 -1.10 6.89
CA LEU A 65 5.78 -0.82 6.96
C LEU A 65 6.48 -1.46 5.77
N VAL A 66 7.25 -0.68 5.03
CA VAL A 66 8.16 -1.19 4.02
C VAL A 66 9.54 -1.37 4.62
N VAL A 67 10.12 -2.54 4.38
CA VAL A 67 11.46 -2.93 4.80
C VAL A 67 12.28 -3.19 3.55
N ARG A 68 13.34 -2.41 3.33
CA ARG A 68 14.28 -2.63 2.22
C ARG A 68 15.69 -2.82 2.76
N GLN A 69 16.30 -3.91 2.34
CA GLN A 69 17.68 -4.22 2.61
C GLN A 69 18.46 -4.02 1.32
N ARG A 70 19.40 -3.08 1.31
CA ARG A 70 20.37 -2.94 0.22
C ARG A 70 21.73 -3.39 0.73
N ARG A 71 22.35 -4.29 -0.02
CA ARG A 71 23.68 -4.83 0.22
C ARG A 71 24.56 -4.61 -0.99
N VAL A 72 25.87 -4.70 -0.77
CA VAL A 72 26.86 -4.74 -1.84
C VAL A 72 27.17 -6.18 -2.26
N ARG A 73 27.11 -7.13 -1.32
CA ARG A 73 27.35 -8.57 -1.58
C ARG A 73 26.09 -9.40 -1.27
N PRO A 74 25.87 -10.52 -1.95
CA PRO A 74 24.66 -11.34 -1.78
C PRO A 74 24.66 -12.20 -0.51
N GLU A 75 25.80 -12.35 0.17
CA GLU A 75 25.96 -13.17 1.38
C GLU A 75 25.34 -12.53 2.62
N GLY A 76 24.89 -13.37 3.56
CA GLY A 76 24.30 -12.94 4.83
C GLY A 76 22.90 -12.34 4.68
N GLY A 77 22.52 -11.41 5.57
CA GLY A 77 21.26 -10.67 5.52
C GLY A 77 20.71 -10.30 6.90
N LEU A 78 19.39 -10.22 6.95
CA LEU A 78 18.61 -9.89 8.14
C LEU A 78 17.61 -11.00 8.44
N VAL A 79 17.49 -11.35 9.72
CA VAL A 79 16.37 -12.12 10.25
C VAL A 79 15.50 -11.19 11.07
N LEU A 80 14.24 -11.05 10.66
CA LEU A 80 13.29 -10.12 11.25
C LEU A 80 12.10 -10.87 11.83
N ARG A 81 11.62 -10.42 12.98
CA ARG A 81 10.31 -10.79 13.53
C ARG A 81 9.43 -9.56 13.48
N TYR A 82 8.23 -9.69 12.93
CA TYR A 82 7.25 -8.62 12.94
C TYR A 82 6.00 -9.04 13.71
N GLY A 83 5.29 -8.05 14.22
CA GLY A 83 4.01 -8.20 14.92
C GLY A 83 3.23 -6.90 14.87
N SER A 84 2.19 -6.79 15.68
CA SER A 84 1.37 -5.59 15.74
C SER A 84 0.93 -5.24 17.15
N ARG A 85 0.54 -3.97 17.31
CA ARG A 85 -0.04 -3.42 18.53
C ARG A 85 -1.13 -2.41 18.17
N PRO A 86 -2.13 -2.16 19.02
CA PRO A 86 -3.08 -1.08 18.81
C PRO A 86 -2.37 0.26 18.59
N ALA A 87 -2.82 1.03 17.61
CA ALA A 87 -2.32 2.37 17.35
C ALA A 87 -2.84 3.34 18.42
N PRO A 88 -2.00 4.27 18.92
CA PRO A 88 -2.47 5.35 19.77
C PRO A 88 -3.37 6.30 18.95
N GLY A 89 -4.68 6.17 19.16
CA GLY A 89 -5.71 6.87 18.38
C GLY A 89 -6.14 6.11 17.12
N THR A 90 -7.33 6.45 16.60
CA THR A 90 -7.92 5.82 15.41
C THR A 90 -8.01 6.83 14.26
N PRO A 91 -6.99 6.92 13.39
CA PRO A 91 -7.03 7.82 12.22
C PRO A 91 -7.88 7.28 11.05
N HIS A 92 -8.49 6.11 11.21
CA HIS A 92 -9.36 5.46 10.23
C HIS A 92 -10.81 5.50 10.69
N ARG A 93 -11.73 5.45 9.73
CA ARG A 93 -13.17 5.34 9.95
C ARG A 93 -13.57 3.86 9.98
N ASP A 94 -14.70 3.57 10.59
CA ASP A 94 -15.19 2.18 10.72
C ASP A 94 -15.45 1.49 9.37
N CYS A 95 -15.78 2.29 8.34
CA CYS A 95 -15.98 1.80 6.97
C CYS A 95 -14.71 1.79 6.12
N ASP A 96 -13.57 2.28 6.64
CA ASP A 96 -12.32 2.22 5.90
C ASP A 96 -11.89 0.76 5.75
N MET A 97 -11.38 0.39 4.58
CA MET A 97 -10.92 -0.95 4.27
C MET A 97 -9.46 -0.94 3.85
N GLN A 98 -8.77 -2.05 4.11
CA GLN A 98 -7.39 -2.24 3.70
C GLN A 98 -7.26 -3.54 2.90
N LEU A 99 -6.73 -3.42 1.70
CA LEU A 99 -6.48 -4.51 0.78
C LEU A 99 -4.97 -4.71 0.60
N PHE A 100 -4.56 -5.98 0.54
CA PHE A 100 -3.16 -6.40 0.38
C PHE A 100 -3.05 -7.49 -0.68
N GLY A 101 -1.85 -7.62 -1.25
CA GLY A 101 -1.52 -8.72 -2.16
C GLY A 101 -1.55 -8.30 -3.64
N PRO A 102 -1.21 -9.21 -4.55
CA PRO A 102 -0.98 -8.87 -5.96
C PRO A 102 -2.27 -8.65 -6.76
N TRP A 103 -3.41 -9.06 -6.24
CA TRP A 103 -4.72 -8.91 -6.85
C TRP A 103 -5.78 -8.95 -5.74
N GLY A 104 -6.94 -8.34 -6.01
CA GLY A 104 -8.12 -8.48 -5.15
C GLY A 104 -9.35 -7.80 -5.75
N GLU A 105 -10.51 -8.12 -5.17
CA GLU A 105 -11.77 -7.44 -5.51
C GLU A 105 -11.86 -6.09 -4.78
N ILE A 106 -12.49 -5.13 -5.45
CA ILE A 106 -12.90 -3.84 -4.87
C ILE A 106 -14.42 -3.84 -4.81
N VAL A 107 -14.96 -3.61 -3.63
CA VAL A 107 -16.39 -3.41 -3.41
C VAL A 107 -16.56 -2.10 -2.65
N SER A 108 -17.51 -1.27 -3.07
CA SER A 108 -17.80 -0.01 -2.38
C SER A 108 -18.12 -0.25 -0.90
N PRO A 109 -17.56 0.56 0.02
CA PRO A 109 -17.92 0.49 1.43
C PRO A 109 -19.40 0.77 1.63
N SER A 110 -20.00 0.15 2.64
CA SER A 110 -21.37 0.45 3.08
C SER A 110 -21.35 1.50 4.19
N MET A 111 -22.44 2.26 4.31
CA MET A 111 -22.64 3.10 5.49
C MET A 111 -22.68 2.24 6.76
N SER A 112 -21.99 2.69 7.79
CA SER A 112 -22.15 2.09 9.12
C SER A 112 -23.58 2.37 9.61
N PRO A 113 -24.22 1.41 10.32
CA PRO A 113 -25.59 1.59 10.82
C PRO A 113 -25.74 2.77 11.79
N ASN A 114 -24.64 3.24 12.38
CA ASN A 114 -24.62 4.39 13.30
C ASN A 114 -24.50 5.75 12.61
N GLY A 115 -24.46 5.81 11.26
CA GLY A 115 -24.46 7.07 10.50
C GLY A 115 -23.24 7.98 10.74
N SER A 116 -22.19 7.48 11.39
CA SER A 116 -21.07 8.29 11.91
C SER A 116 -19.96 8.58 10.88
N ASN A 117 -20.16 8.22 9.60
CA ASN A 117 -19.13 8.38 8.56
C ASN A 117 -19.09 9.82 8.01
N SER A 118 -18.87 10.81 8.89
CA SER A 118 -18.66 12.20 8.48
C SER A 118 -17.44 12.28 7.55
N GLY A 119 -17.68 12.55 6.26
CA GLY A 119 -16.66 12.77 5.24
C GLY A 119 -16.26 11.57 4.37
N GLY A 120 -17.07 10.51 4.25
CA GLY A 120 -16.86 9.41 3.28
C GLY A 120 -16.11 8.18 3.81
N CYS A 121 -15.73 7.25 2.94
CA CYS A 121 -15.01 6.01 3.29
C CYS A 121 -13.84 5.77 2.34
N ARG A 122 -12.77 5.14 2.82
CA ARG A 122 -11.55 4.91 2.04
C ARG A 122 -11.19 3.44 1.92
N ILE A 123 -10.65 3.07 0.78
CA ILE A 123 -9.99 1.79 0.55
C ILE A 123 -8.51 2.06 0.32
N PHE A 124 -7.67 1.46 1.14
CA PHE A 124 -6.22 1.49 0.99
C PHE A 124 -5.77 0.21 0.29
N ILE A 125 -4.97 0.33 -0.78
CA ILE A 125 -4.43 -0.80 -1.52
C ILE A 125 -2.92 -0.77 -1.43
N ASN A 126 -2.33 -1.85 -0.91
CA ASN A 126 -0.89 -2.00 -0.73
C ASN A 126 -0.40 -3.27 -1.41
N VAL A 127 0.47 -3.11 -2.40
CA VAL A 127 1.08 -4.24 -3.13
C VAL A 127 2.58 -4.33 -2.81
N ALA A 128 3.28 -5.29 -3.42
CA ALA A 128 4.73 -5.43 -3.23
C ALA A 128 5.46 -4.12 -3.61
N PRO A 129 6.53 -3.71 -2.91
CA PRO A 129 7.17 -2.39 -3.10
C PRO A 129 7.64 -2.09 -4.52
N GLN A 130 7.94 -3.13 -5.31
CA GLN A 130 8.42 -3.02 -6.69
C GLN A 130 7.29 -3.12 -7.73
N ALA A 131 6.05 -3.34 -7.31
CA ALA A 131 4.91 -3.44 -8.21
C ALA A 131 4.19 -2.09 -8.33
N ARG A 132 3.48 -1.92 -9.45
CA ARG A 132 2.47 -0.86 -9.62
C ARG A 132 1.09 -1.49 -9.56
N ILE A 133 0.05 -0.68 -9.47
CA ILE A 133 -1.34 -1.08 -9.30
C ILE A 133 -2.09 -0.65 -10.55
N ALA A 134 -2.89 -1.55 -11.11
CA ALA A 134 -3.99 -1.20 -12.01
C ALA A 134 -5.31 -1.46 -11.30
N ILE A 135 -6.29 -0.60 -11.52
CA ILE A 135 -7.64 -0.70 -11.01
C ILE A 135 -8.60 -0.64 -12.19
N HIS A 136 -9.54 -1.57 -12.22
CA HIS A 136 -10.68 -1.53 -13.12
C HIS A 136 -11.96 -1.78 -12.33
N ALA A 137 -12.91 -0.84 -12.41
CA ALA A 137 -14.13 -0.91 -11.63
C ALA A 137 -15.33 -0.32 -12.37
N LEU A 138 -16.51 -0.82 -12.01
CA LEU A 138 -17.80 -0.43 -12.56
C LEU A 138 -18.74 -0.02 -11.40
N VAL A 139 -19.38 1.14 -11.54
CA VAL A 139 -20.52 1.54 -10.72
C VAL A 139 -21.71 0.69 -11.15
N THR A 140 -22.18 -0.16 -10.26
CA THR A 140 -23.26 -1.13 -10.50
C THR A 140 -24.63 -0.60 -10.16
N ASP A 141 -24.71 0.40 -9.27
CA ASP A 141 -25.96 1.11 -8.94
C ASP A 141 -25.66 2.60 -8.82
N VAL A 142 -26.33 3.39 -9.66
CA VAL A 142 -26.32 4.85 -9.60
C VAL A 142 -27.49 5.22 -8.73
N GLY A 143 -27.30 5.12 -7.41
CA GLY A 143 -28.37 5.38 -6.46
C GLY A 143 -28.92 6.81 -6.56
N THR A 144 -29.81 7.22 -5.65
CA THR A 144 -30.63 8.45 -5.80
C THR A 144 -29.87 9.77 -5.50
N GLY A 145 -28.56 9.80 -5.75
CA GLY A 145 -27.60 10.78 -5.24
C GLY A 145 -27.63 12.17 -5.89
N THR A 146 -27.43 13.19 -5.05
CA THR A 146 -27.25 14.58 -5.45
C THR A 146 -25.86 14.82 -6.08
N GLY A 147 -25.69 15.95 -6.79
CA GLY A 147 -24.50 16.27 -7.63
C GLY A 147 -23.13 16.35 -6.93
N ALA A 148 -23.02 16.02 -5.64
CA ALA A 148 -21.77 15.97 -4.88
C ALA A 148 -21.16 14.55 -4.75
N SER A 149 -21.77 13.51 -5.33
CA SER A 149 -21.21 12.16 -5.35
C SER A 149 -19.93 12.08 -6.21
N TYR A 150 -18.86 11.51 -5.65
CA TYR A 150 -17.62 11.26 -6.38
C TYR A 150 -16.85 10.09 -5.77
N ILE A 151 -15.95 9.55 -6.58
CA ILE A 151 -14.91 8.60 -6.18
C ILE A 151 -13.58 9.23 -6.54
N SER A 152 -12.59 9.23 -5.65
CA SER A 152 -11.24 9.70 -6.00
C SER A 152 -10.21 8.62 -5.76
N ILE A 153 -9.22 8.51 -6.64
CA ILE A 153 -8.10 7.57 -6.51
C ILE A 153 -6.82 8.39 -6.46
N ARG A 154 -6.08 8.26 -5.36
CA ARG A 154 -4.80 8.93 -5.12
C ARG A 154 -3.66 7.92 -5.14
N ASP A 155 -2.65 8.20 -5.95
CA ASP A 155 -1.36 7.53 -5.87
C ASP A 155 -0.57 8.09 -4.68
N ILE A 156 -0.14 7.24 -3.75
CA ILE A 156 0.61 7.70 -2.57
C ILE A 156 2.06 8.07 -2.92
N HIS A 157 2.64 7.51 -3.98
CA HIS A 157 3.98 7.82 -4.43
C HIS A 157 4.06 9.19 -5.10
N SER A 158 3.20 9.44 -6.09
CA SER A 158 3.20 10.70 -6.86
C SER A 158 2.30 11.77 -6.26
N LEU A 159 1.46 11.42 -5.28
CA LEU A 159 0.41 12.25 -4.68
C LEU A 159 -0.65 12.74 -5.68
N LYS A 160 -0.64 12.23 -6.92
CA LYS A 160 -1.64 12.57 -7.94
C LYS A 160 -2.98 11.96 -7.57
N THR A 161 -4.02 12.77 -7.62
CA THR A 161 -5.41 12.36 -7.38
C THR A 161 -6.19 12.50 -8.68
N MET A 162 -6.92 11.44 -9.04
CA MET A 162 -7.89 11.46 -10.13
C MET A 162 -9.30 11.28 -9.55
N THR A 163 -10.21 12.17 -9.92
CA THR A 163 -11.58 12.17 -9.41
C THR A 163 -12.56 11.76 -10.49
N PHE A 164 -13.45 10.85 -10.13
CA PHE A 164 -14.48 10.28 -10.97
C PHE A 164 -15.86 10.75 -10.45
N ARG A 165 -16.67 11.34 -11.34
CA ARG A 165 -18.03 11.83 -11.13
C ARG A 165 -18.90 11.33 -12.27
N GLY A 166 -19.98 10.61 -11.96
CA GLY A 166 -20.93 10.12 -12.96
C GLY A 166 -20.38 9.10 -13.97
N GLN A 167 -19.07 8.77 -13.95
CA GLN A 167 -18.54 7.68 -14.76
C GLN A 167 -19.07 6.34 -14.25
N GLN A 168 -19.58 5.52 -15.18
CA GLN A 168 -20.04 4.16 -14.88
C GLN A 168 -18.89 3.16 -14.79
N ALA A 169 -17.80 3.35 -15.56
CA ALA A 169 -16.61 2.51 -15.50
C ALA A 169 -15.36 3.38 -15.33
N LEU A 170 -14.37 2.88 -14.60
CA LEU A 170 -13.07 3.52 -14.46
C LEU A 170 -11.93 2.53 -14.66
N TYR A 171 -10.87 3.03 -15.29
CA TYR A 171 -9.56 2.39 -15.37
C TYR A 171 -8.51 3.36 -14.84
N TRP A 172 -7.60 2.88 -14.01
CA TRP A 172 -6.57 3.71 -13.39
C TRP A 172 -5.30 2.90 -13.15
N GLU A 173 -4.13 3.54 -13.34
CA GLU A 173 -2.83 2.95 -13.03
C GLU A 173 -2.03 3.85 -12.10
N SER A 174 -1.28 3.24 -11.19
CA SER A 174 -0.33 3.93 -10.33
C SER A 174 1.08 4.00 -10.95
N GLU A 175 1.85 4.96 -10.44
CA GLU A 175 3.30 5.03 -10.50
C GLU A 175 3.94 4.25 -9.33
N GLY A 176 3.26 4.17 -8.18
CA GLY A 176 3.75 3.51 -6.95
C GLY A 176 3.07 2.20 -6.56
N SER A 177 3.46 1.64 -5.41
CA SER A 177 2.92 0.38 -4.85
C SER A 177 1.78 0.59 -3.84
N GLN A 178 1.26 1.81 -3.74
CA GLN A 178 0.26 2.22 -2.77
C GLN A 178 -0.77 3.15 -3.41
N ALA A 179 -2.04 2.87 -3.21
CA ALA A 179 -3.15 3.70 -3.67
C ALA A 179 -4.19 3.88 -2.55
N GLU A 180 -4.83 5.05 -2.53
CA GLU A 180 -5.94 5.38 -1.64
C GLU A 180 -7.15 5.76 -2.51
N MET A 181 -8.24 5.01 -2.36
CA MET A 181 -9.50 5.25 -3.06
C MET A 181 -10.52 5.78 -2.06
N GLU A 182 -11.02 7.00 -2.26
CA GLU A 182 -12.04 7.63 -1.43
C GLU A 182 -13.40 7.60 -2.12
N PHE A 183 -14.41 7.17 -1.38
CA PHE A 183 -15.83 7.26 -1.71
C PHE A 183 -16.41 8.42 -0.93
N SER A 184 -16.95 9.43 -1.63
CA SER A 184 -17.49 10.61 -0.97
C SER A 184 -18.70 10.27 -0.11
N GLN A 185 -19.00 11.12 0.87
CA GLN A 185 -20.21 10.97 1.69
C GLN A 185 -21.48 10.89 0.81
N GLY A 186 -21.58 11.74 -0.21
CA GLY A 186 -22.70 11.72 -1.15
C GLY A 186 -22.79 10.44 -1.99
N PHE A 187 -21.68 9.74 -2.24
CA PHE A 187 -21.72 8.41 -2.89
C PHE A 187 -22.38 7.38 -1.98
N LEU A 188 -22.02 7.41 -0.69
CA LEU A 188 -22.53 6.46 0.32
C LEU A 188 -24.01 6.73 0.66
N GLU A 189 -24.39 8.00 0.84
CA GLU A 189 -25.77 8.43 1.10
C GLU A 189 -26.71 8.12 -0.07
N ALA A 190 -26.18 8.14 -1.30
CA ALA A 190 -26.94 7.74 -2.48
C ALA A 190 -27.26 6.25 -2.50
N HIS A 191 -26.64 5.43 -1.63
CA HIS A 191 -26.63 3.97 -1.74
C HIS A 191 -26.08 3.47 -3.08
N ALA A 192 -25.21 4.26 -3.72
CA ALA A 192 -24.53 3.83 -4.92
C ALA A 192 -23.58 2.67 -4.63
N SER A 193 -23.41 1.78 -5.60
CA SER A 193 -22.52 0.63 -5.46
C SER A 193 -21.48 0.59 -6.56
N LEU A 194 -20.27 0.13 -6.22
CA LEU A 194 -19.19 -0.09 -7.16
C LEU A 194 -18.59 -1.47 -6.92
N ARG A 195 -18.31 -2.18 -8.01
CA ARG A 195 -17.58 -3.46 -8.02
C ARG A 195 -16.46 -3.41 -9.02
N GLY A 196 -15.30 -3.94 -8.65
CA GLY A 196 -14.13 -3.94 -9.50
C GLY A 196 -13.05 -4.88 -9.01
N GLN A 197 -11.88 -4.76 -9.61
CA GLN A 197 -10.70 -5.52 -9.25
C GLN A 197 -9.47 -4.62 -9.36
N TYR A 198 -8.44 -4.95 -8.58
CA TYR A 198 -7.10 -4.43 -8.78
C TYR A 198 -6.12 -5.58 -9.03
N TRP A 199 -5.01 -5.27 -9.69
CA TRP A 199 -3.91 -6.20 -9.87
C TRP A 199 -2.57 -5.47 -9.98
N THR A 200 -1.49 -6.21 -9.75
CA THR A 200 -0.14 -5.68 -9.88
C THR A 200 0.32 -5.67 -11.33
N LEU A 201 0.82 -4.52 -11.76
CA LEU A 201 1.62 -4.39 -12.97
C LEU A 201 3.10 -4.61 -12.63
N GLN A 202 3.86 -5.16 -13.58
CA GLN A 202 5.31 -5.27 -13.43
C GLN A 202 5.96 -3.88 -13.41
N SER A 203 7.09 -3.77 -12.72
CA SER A 203 7.90 -2.55 -12.74
C SER A 203 8.38 -2.27 -14.16
N ARG A 204 8.28 -1.00 -14.61
CA ARG A 204 8.83 -0.56 -15.90
C ARG A 204 10.34 -0.82 -16.02
N VAL A 205 11.06 -0.90 -14.89
CA VAL A 205 12.47 -1.27 -14.86
C VAL A 205 12.64 -2.70 -15.37
N GLN A 206 11.78 -3.63 -14.97
CA GLN A 206 11.84 -5.02 -15.43
C GLN A 206 11.34 -5.19 -16.88
N GLU A 207 10.37 -4.37 -17.31
CA GLU A 207 9.93 -4.30 -18.72
C GLU A 207 11.06 -3.85 -19.65
N SER A 208 11.91 -2.90 -19.21
CA SER A 208 13.05 -2.42 -19.99
C SER A 208 14.15 -3.47 -20.18
N TRP A 209 14.33 -4.40 -19.22
CA TRP A 209 15.29 -5.50 -19.33
C TRP A 209 14.78 -6.58 -20.28
N LYS A 210 13.48 -6.94 -20.18
CA LYS A 210 12.86 -7.88 -21.13
C LYS A 210 12.87 -7.38 -22.57
N ARG A 211 12.70 -6.07 -22.78
CA ARG A 211 12.78 -5.47 -24.13
C ARG A 211 14.21 -5.46 -24.69
N LYS A 212 15.25 -5.52 -23.84
CA LYS A 212 16.66 -5.59 -24.26
C LYS A 212 17.19 -7.00 -24.50
N GLU A 213 16.56 -8.04 -23.94
CA GLU A 213 16.92 -9.45 -24.21
C GLU A 213 16.19 -10.06 -25.41
N GLY A 214 15.17 -9.36 -25.95
CA GLY A 214 14.37 -9.81 -27.09
C GLY A 214 14.62 -9.02 -28.39
N GLY A 215 15.80 -8.42 -28.56
CA GLY A 215 16.21 -7.68 -29.75
C GLY A 215 17.50 -8.21 -30.33
#